data_AF-I4YTI2-F1
#
_entry.id   AF-I4YTI2-F1
#
_cell.length_a   1.000
_cell.length_b   1.000
_cell.length_c   1.000
_cell.angle_alpha   90.00
_cell.angle_beta   90.00
_cell.angle_gamma   90.00
#
_symmetry.space_group_name_H-M   'P 1'
#
loop_
_entity.id
_entity.type
_entity.pdbx_description
1 polymer ?
#
loop_
_entity_poly.entity_id
_entity_poly.type
_entity_poly.pdbx_seq_one_letter_code
_entity_poly.pdbx_strand_id
1 'polypeptide(L)'
;MFRHAHPFILAALLVSPALGDDCPTAQTAKLGFVLERQGTLAEVRPASDHFVHVLNAYPGGKKQDVIYYHGFFPISRFDDTARSINIPVSDLRAVFPLEPKARRTLTYSPSQPGKVGGLISLELTVTGQEQVHLGSCTYNVLVVRNRFLNGDGKTMSEHTDLYSPELGFVLAKRYEEKGGSQTTIKYQSIKPLGRVSPL
;
A
#
# COMPACT_ATOMS: atom_id res chain seq x y z
N MET A 1 57.61 -20.85 47.84
CA MET A 1 57.40 -20.03 46.61
C MET A 1 56.19 -20.58 45.87
N PHE A 2 54.98 -20.08 46.14
CA PHE A 2 53.76 -20.47 45.43
C PHE A 2 53.40 -19.37 44.43
N ARG A 3 53.53 -19.66 43.13
CA ARG A 3 53.11 -18.78 42.03
C ARG A 3 51.58 -18.83 41.91
N HIS A 4 50.92 -17.71 42.17
CA HIS A 4 49.49 -17.52 41.89
C HIS A 4 49.32 -17.06 40.44
N ALA A 5 48.74 -17.91 39.60
CA ALA A 5 48.30 -17.52 38.27
C ALA A 5 46.93 -16.83 38.39
N HIS A 6 46.85 -15.56 38.01
CA HIS A 6 45.59 -14.83 37.89
C HIS A 6 44.94 -15.14 36.53
N PRO A 7 43.65 -15.51 36.47
CA PRO A 7 42.95 -15.64 35.21
C PRO A 7 42.58 -14.24 34.70
N PHE A 8 43.04 -13.91 33.49
CA PHE A 8 42.55 -12.76 32.73
C PHE A 8 41.11 -13.04 32.29
N ILE A 9 40.15 -12.30 32.84
CA ILE A 9 38.76 -12.30 32.37
C ILE A 9 38.68 -11.32 31.20
N LEU A 10 38.55 -11.87 29.99
CA LEU A 10 38.30 -11.10 28.77
C LEU A 10 36.81 -10.74 28.73
N ALA A 11 36.45 -9.49 29.04
CA ALA A 11 35.09 -8.99 28.89
C ALA A 11 34.77 -8.81 27.40
N ALA A 12 34.03 -9.76 26.82
CA ALA A 12 33.47 -9.62 25.48
C ALA A 12 32.33 -8.59 25.53
N LEU A 13 32.60 -7.38 25.06
CA LEU A 13 31.57 -6.38 24.75
C LEU A 13 30.71 -6.94 23.61
N LEU A 14 29.54 -7.47 23.95
CA LEU A 14 28.48 -7.77 22.98
C LEU A 14 28.01 -6.44 22.39
N VAL A 15 28.55 -6.09 21.23
CA VAL A 15 27.96 -5.08 20.35
C VAL A 15 26.60 -5.63 19.93
N SER A 16 25.57 -5.22 20.63
CA SER A 16 24.20 -5.44 20.17
C SER A 16 24.05 -4.59 18.92
N PRO A 17 23.78 -5.17 17.72
CA PRO A 17 23.37 -4.34 16.61
C PRO A 17 22.12 -3.60 17.10
N ALA A 18 22.18 -2.27 17.08
CA ALA A 18 20.96 -1.48 17.16
C ALA A 18 20.04 -2.04 16.07
N LEU A 19 18.96 -2.70 16.47
CA LEU A 19 17.90 -3.10 15.55
C LEU A 19 17.32 -1.78 15.03
N GLY A 20 17.93 -1.26 13.95
CA GLY A 20 17.30 -0.22 13.16
C GLY A 20 15.92 -0.73 12.77
N ASP A 21 14.93 0.15 12.77
CA ASP A 21 13.63 -0.16 12.19
C ASP A 21 13.89 -0.63 10.74
N ASP A 22 13.90 -1.94 10.52
CA ASP A 22 14.25 -2.54 9.24
C ASP A 22 13.22 -2.06 8.22
N CYS A 23 13.61 -1.18 7.29
CA CYS A 23 12.73 -0.76 6.21
C CYS A 23 12.25 -1.99 5.44
N PRO A 24 10.94 -2.25 5.33
CA PRO A 24 10.45 -3.37 4.54
C PRO A 24 11.02 -3.31 3.12
N THR A 25 11.57 -4.42 2.65
CA THR A 25 12.07 -4.62 1.29
C THR A 25 11.09 -5.47 0.51
N ALA A 26 11.27 -5.63 -0.81
CA ALA A 26 10.48 -6.57 -1.60
C ALA A 26 10.42 -8.00 -1.01
N GLN A 27 11.48 -8.44 -0.30
CA GLN A 27 11.50 -9.76 0.32
C GLN A 27 10.77 -9.80 1.66
N THR A 28 10.97 -8.80 2.53
CA THR A 28 10.33 -8.78 3.85
C THR A 28 8.88 -8.32 3.79
N ALA A 29 8.50 -7.52 2.80
CA ALA A 29 7.11 -7.12 2.53
C ALA A 29 6.19 -8.32 2.23
N LYS A 30 6.74 -9.48 1.84
CA LYS A 30 6.00 -10.75 1.71
C LYS A 30 5.41 -11.24 3.03
N LEU A 31 5.95 -10.80 4.17
CA LEU A 31 5.44 -11.07 5.50
C LEU A 31 4.44 -10.00 5.98
N GLY A 32 4.27 -8.93 5.19
CA GLY A 32 3.46 -7.77 5.52
C GLY A 32 4.24 -6.65 6.19
N PHE A 33 3.58 -5.49 6.29
CA PHE A 33 4.09 -4.29 6.91
C PHE A 33 2.95 -3.41 7.41
N VAL A 34 3.27 -2.47 8.30
CA VAL A 34 2.32 -1.49 8.82
C VAL A 34 2.74 -0.11 8.36
N LEU A 35 1.80 0.62 7.76
CA LEU A 35 1.93 2.03 7.44
C LEU A 35 1.14 2.86 8.45
N GLU A 36 1.68 4.01 8.84
CA GLU A 36 0.99 4.93 9.76
C GLU A 36 0.79 6.31 9.14
N ARG A 37 -0.34 6.94 9.41
CA ARG A 37 -0.59 8.35 9.14
C ARG A 37 -1.54 8.93 10.19
N GLN A 38 -1.07 9.91 10.97
CA GLN A 38 -1.90 10.68 11.91
C GLN A 38 -2.75 9.77 12.83
N GLY A 39 -2.14 8.72 13.38
CA GLY A 39 -2.82 7.73 14.23
C GLY A 39 -3.69 6.71 13.49
N THR A 40 -3.83 6.81 12.16
CA THR A 40 -4.41 5.74 11.33
C THR A 40 -3.33 4.73 11.00
N LEU A 41 -3.61 3.45 11.22
CA LEU A 41 -2.73 2.34 10.88
C LEU A 41 -3.33 1.57 9.71
N ALA A 42 -2.51 1.27 8.71
CA ALA A 42 -2.84 0.35 7.63
C ALA A 42 -1.91 -0.85 7.72
N GLU A 43 -2.45 -1.98 8.17
CA GLU A 43 -1.74 -3.25 8.21
C GLU A 43 -1.91 -3.95 6.87
N VAL A 44 -0.82 -4.03 6.10
CA VAL A 44 -0.79 -4.55 4.73
C VAL A 44 -0.24 -5.96 4.79
N ARG A 45 -1.06 -6.94 4.41
CA ARG A 45 -0.70 -8.35 4.33
C ARG A 45 -0.88 -8.87 2.91
N PRO A 46 0.16 -9.44 2.29
CA PRO A 46 -0.02 -10.31 1.13
C PRO A 46 -0.97 -11.44 1.49
N ALA A 47 -1.91 -11.76 0.61
CA ALA A 47 -2.85 -12.87 0.80
C ALA A 47 -2.51 -14.01 -0.15
N SER A 48 -3.13 -14.06 -1.33
CA SER A 48 -2.77 -14.94 -2.45
C SER A 48 -2.01 -14.16 -3.54
N ASP A 49 -1.43 -14.85 -4.52
CA ASP A 49 -0.38 -14.36 -5.45
C ASP A 49 -0.53 -12.93 -6.00
N HIS A 50 -1.76 -12.43 -6.17
CA HIS A 50 -2.04 -11.09 -6.69
C HIS A 50 -2.85 -10.21 -5.74
N PHE A 51 -3.22 -10.69 -4.57
CA PHE A 51 -4.12 -10.01 -3.65
C PHE A 51 -3.39 -9.52 -2.41
N VAL A 52 -3.76 -8.32 -1.98
CA VAL A 52 -3.26 -7.68 -0.77
C VAL A 52 -4.44 -7.37 0.11
N HIS A 53 -4.43 -7.92 1.32
CA HIS A 53 -5.39 -7.60 2.36
C HIS A 53 -4.87 -6.44 3.20
N VAL A 54 -5.73 -5.45 3.44
CA VAL A 54 -5.39 -4.28 4.25
C VAL A 54 -6.43 -4.09 5.32
N LEU A 55 -5.98 -4.15 6.56
CA LEU A 55 -6.78 -3.76 7.72
C LEU A 55 -6.40 -2.34 8.13
N ASN A 56 -7.31 -1.40 7.89
CA ASN A 56 -7.18 -0.04 8.37
C ASN A 56 -7.80 0.08 9.78
N ALA A 57 -7.07 0.66 10.72
CA ALA A 57 -7.56 1.04 12.03
C ALA A 57 -7.46 2.56 12.18
N TYR A 58 -8.61 3.23 12.38
CA TYR A 58 -8.69 4.67 12.50
C TYR A 58 -8.70 5.13 13.97
N PRO A 59 -8.27 6.37 14.25
CA PRO A 59 -8.55 7.00 15.53
C PRO A 59 -10.04 6.93 15.85
N GLY A 60 -10.40 6.48 17.06
CA GLY A 60 -11.79 6.23 17.46
C GLY A 60 -12.23 4.76 17.32
N GLY A 61 -11.34 3.85 16.90
CA GLY A 61 -11.56 2.40 16.98
C GLY A 61 -12.30 1.78 15.79
N LYS A 62 -12.77 2.59 14.84
CA LYS A 62 -13.34 2.10 13.58
C LYS A 62 -12.29 1.33 12.78
N LYS A 63 -12.69 0.19 12.24
CA LYS A 63 -11.86 -0.65 11.36
C LYS A 63 -12.46 -0.73 9.97
N GLN A 64 -11.60 -0.91 8.97
CA GLN A 64 -12.00 -1.16 7.60
C GLN A 64 -11.11 -2.21 6.97
N ASP A 65 -11.75 -3.19 6.37
CA ASP A 65 -11.15 -4.30 5.66
C ASP A 65 -11.20 -4.01 4.16
N VAL A 66 -10.05 -4.12 3.48
CA VAL A 66 -9.97 -3.89 2.04
C VAL A 66 -9.14 -4.99 1.41
N ILE A 67 -9.68 -5.62 0.37
CA ILE A 67 -8.91 -6.52 -0.49
C ILE A 67 -8.59 -5.76 -1.77
N TYR A 68 -7.30 -5.68 -2.09
CA TYR A 68 -6.78 -5.08 -3.31
C TYR A 68 -6.24 -6.15 -4.24
N TYR A 69 -6.34 -5.90 -5.55
CA TYR A 69 -5.52 -6.55 -6.56
C TYR A 69 -4.25 -5.73 -6.77
N HIS A 70 -3.08 -6.38 -6.62
CA HIS A 70 -1.73 -5.79 -6.61
C HIS A 70 -1.59 -4.55 -5.72
N GLY A 71 -2.30 -4.52 -4.58
CA GLY A 71 -2.26 -3.37 -3.65
C GLY A 71 -2.68 -2.03 -4.25
N PHE A 72 -3.32 -2.05 -5.43
CA PHE A 72 -3.64 -0.87 -6.21
C PHE A 72 -5.15 -0.76 -6.45
N PHE A 73 -5.76 -1.77 -7.08
CA PHE A 73 -7.18 -1.74 -7.40
C PHE A 73 -8.00 -2.38 -6.28
N PRO A 74 -8.88 -1.63 -5.57
CA PRO A 74 -9.70 -2.21 -4.51
C PRO A 74 -10.78 -3.12 -5.11
N ILE A 75 -10.78 -4.39 -4.73
CA ILE A 75 -11.78 -5.40 -5.11
C ILE A 75 -12.96 -5.36 -4.15
N SER A 76 -12.68 -5.22 -2.85
CA SER A 76 -13.72 -5.11 -1.84
C SER A 76 -13.30 -4.15 -0.74
N ARG A 77 -14.30 -3.50 -0.14
CA ARG A 77 -14.15 -2.61 1.01
C ARG A 77 -15.31 -2.85 1.94
N PHE A 78 -14.99 -3.25 3.16
CA PHE A 78 -15.95 -3.53 4.22
C PHE A 78 -15.59 -2.71 5.45
N ASP A 79 -16.57 -1.99 5.98
CA ASP A 79 -16.54 -1.50 7.34
C ASP A 79 -17.89 -1.75 8.02
N ASP A 80 -18.03 -1.26 9.25
CA ASP A 80 -19.26 -1.35 10.05
C ASP A 80 -20.50 -0.70 9.38
N THR A 81 -20.28 0.20 8.42
CA THR A 81 -21.33 1.01 7.79
C THR A 81 -21.50 0.74 6.29
N ALA A 82 -20.47 0.25 5.61
CA ALA A 82 -20.41 0.15 4.17
C ALA A 82 -19.82 -1.18 3.74
N ARG A 83 -20.51 -1.85 2.82
CA ARG A 83 -20.06 -3.11 2.21
C ARG A 83 -20.14 -2.94 0.70
N SER A 84 -18.99 -2.79 0.06
CA SER A 84 -18.92 -2.59 -1.39
C SER A 84 -17.87 -3.48 -2.02
N ILE A 85 -18.17 -3.96 -3.23
CA ILE A 85 -17.23 -4.68 -4.08
C ILE A 85 -17.17 -3.99 -5.44
N ASN A 86 -16.02 -4.04 -6.08
CA ASN A 86 -15.86 -3.63 -7.47
C ASN A 86 -15.74 -4.90 -8.30
N ILE A 87 -16.76 -5.18 -9.12
CA ILE A 87 -16.82 -6.36 -9.98
C ILE A 87 -16.06 -6.03 -11.28
N PRO A 88 -14.85 -6.57 -11.50
CA PRO A 88 -14.10 -6.31 -12.72
C PRO A 88 -14.83 -6.94 -13.91
N VAL A 89 -14.97 -6.18 -14.98
CA VAL A 89 -15.44 -6.67 -16.28
C VAL A 89 -14.24 -6.92 -17.20
N SER A 90 -13.16 -6.16 -17.04
CA SER A 90 -11.88 -6.44 -17.69
C SER A 90 -11.07 -7.50 -16.97
N ASP A 91 -10.19 -8.20 -17.71
CA ASP A 91 -9.19 -9.08 -17.12
C ASP A 91 -8.10 -8.25 -16.41
N LEU A 92 -8.06 -8.32 -15.07
CA LEU A 92 -7.08 -7.61 -14.26
C LEU A 92 -5.63 -8.03 -14.56
N ARG A 93 -5.40 -9.25 -15.04
CA ARG A 93 -4.05 -9.74 -15.38
C ARG A 93 -3.49 -9.07 -16.63
N ALA A 94 -4.33 -8.48 -17.47
CA ALA A 94 -3.89 -7.68 -18.61
C ALA A 94 -3.49 -6.24 -18.22
N VAL A 95 -3.86 -5.81 -17.01
CA VAL A 95 -3.60 -4.46 -16.50
C VAL A 95 -2.29 -4.40 -15.71
N PHE A 96 -1.98 -5.44 -14.93
CA PHE A 96 -0.83 -5.49 -14.03
C PHE A 96 0.21 -6.52 -14.49
N PRO A 97 1.51 -6.34 -14.18
CA PRO A 97 2.09 -5.23 -13.41
C PRO A 97 2.08 -3.90 -14.17
N LEU A 98 2.07 -2.80 -13.42
CA LEU A 98 2.23 -1.47 -14.00
C LEU A 98 3.71 -1.23 -14.33
N GLU A 99 3.98 -0.86 -15.57
CA GLU A 99 5.32 -0.57 -16.07
C GLU A 99 5.50 0.92 -16.34
N PRO A 100 6.74 1.44 -16.38
CA PRO A 100 6.99 2.82 -16.74
C PRO A 100 6.38 3.17 -18.10
N LYS A 101 5.72 4.33 -18.20
CA LYS A 101 5.02 4.81 -19.41
C LYS A 101 3.81 3.95 -19.82
N ALA A 102 3.42 2.94 -19.05
CA ALA A 102 2.25 2.13 -19.37
C ALA A 102 0.97 2.96 -19.39
N ARG A 103 0.10 2.63 -20.34
CA ARG A 103 -1.29 3.08 -20.39
C ARG A 103 -2.18 1.85 -20.38
N ARG A 104 -3.12 1.80 -19.44
CA ARG A 104 -4.03 0.68 -19.24
C ARG A 104 -5.43 1.20 -18.95
N THR A 105 -6.42 0.39 -19.27
CA THR A 105 -7.81 0.68 -18.95
C THR A 105 -8.41 -0.54 -18.28
N LEU A 106 -9.17 -0.29 -17.21
CA LEU A 106 -9.91 -1.28 -16.46
C LEU A 106 -11.37 -0.85 -16.39
N THR A 107 -12.28 -1.72 -16.81
CA THR A 107 -13.72 -1.51 -16.64
C THR A 107 -14.25 -2.40 -15.53
N TYR A 108 -15.06 -1.83 -14.64
CA TYR A 108 -15.68 -2.54 -13.53
C TYR A 108 -17.06 -1.94 -13.20
N SER A 109 -17.87 -2.68 -12.46
CA SER A 109 -19.11 -2.19 -11.86
C SER A 109 -18.99 -2.19 -10.32
N PRO A 110 -19.18 -1.04 -9.64
CA PRO A 110 -19.29 -1.02 -8.20
C PRO A 110 -20.60 -1.70 -7.78
N SER A 111 -20.60 -2.47 -6.70
CA SER A 111 -21.77 -3.17 -6.21
C SER A 111 -21.81 -3.15 -4.69
N GLN A 112 -23.04 -3.14 -4.17
CA GLN A 112 -23.39 -3.30 -2.77
C GLN A 112 -24.46 -4.41 -2.68
N PRO A 113 -24.74 -4.97 -1.49
CA PRO A 113 -25.81 -5.95 -1.33
C PRO A 113 -27.13 -5.47 -1.96
N GLY A 114 -27.67 -6.24 -2.92
CA GLY A 114 -28.92 -5.93 -3.61
C GLY A 114 -28.84 -4.87 -4.71
N LYS A 115 -27.66 -4.32 -5.03
CA LYS A 115 -27.50 -3.28 -6.06
C LYS A 115 -26.18 -3.40 -6.83
N VAL A 116 -26.27 -3.36 -8.15
CA VAL A 116 -25.12 -3.22 -9.05
C VAL A 116 -25.19 -1.84 -9.69
N GLY A 117 -24.09 -1.09 -9.60
CA GLY A 117 -23.93 0.22 -10.22
C GLY A 117 -23.57 0.12 -11.70
N GLY A 118 -23.69 1.25 -12.40
CA GLY A 118 -23.27 1.36 -13.80
C GLY A 118 -21.78 1.11 -13.98
N LEU A 119 -21.38 0.86 -15.23
CA LEU A 119 -19.98 0.65 -15.59
C LEU A 119 -19.14 1.90 -15.32
N ILE A 120 -17.95 1.68 -14.77
CA ILE A 120 -16.90 2.68 -14.59
C ILE A 120 -15.69 2.22 -15.38
N SER A 121 -15.14 3.13 -16.18
CA SER A 121 -13.85 2.95 -16.84
C SER A 121 -12.77 3.70 -16.05
N LEU A 122 -11.77 2.96 -15.58
CA LEU A 122 -10.57 3.47 -14.91
C LEU A 122 -9.42 3.48 -15.92
N GLU A 123 -9.03 4.66 -16.35
CA GLU A 123 -7.84 4.88 -17.17
C GLU A 123 -6.63 5.11 -16.27
N LEU A 124 -5.58 4.30 -16.47
CA LEU A 124 -4.33 4.33 -15.74
C LEU A 124 -3.23 4.79 -16.69
N THR A 125 -2.50 5.84 -16.31
CA THR A 125 -1.31 6.30 -17.04
C THR A 125 -0.13 6.46 -16.10
N VAL A 126 0.94 5.70 -16.32
CA VAL A 126 2.19 5.87 -15.58
C VAL A 126 2.97 7.03 -16.21
N THR A 127 3.03 8.16 -15.51
CA THR A 127 3.61 9.40 -16.03
C THR A 127 5.08 9.58 -15.66
N GLY A 128 5.58 8.85 -14.68
CA GLY A 128 6.97 8.95 -14.24
C GLY A 128 7.27 8.08 -13.03
N GLN A 129 8.42 8.37 -12.42
CA GLN A 129 8.87 7.77 -11.16
C GLN A 129 9.43 8.85 -10.24
N GLU A 130 9.33 8.63 -8.94
CA GLU A 130 9.91 9.50 -7.92
C GLU A 130 10.23 8.72 -6.65
N GLN A 131 10.79 9.40 -5.64
CA GLN A 131 11.08 8.82 -4.33
C GLN A 131 10.11 9.32 -3.26
N VAL A 132 9.58 8.40 -2.47
CA VAL A 132 8.72 8.68 -1.32
C VAL A 132 9.44 8.28 -0.03
N HIS A 133 9.48 9.22 0.91
CA HIS A 133 10.09 9.03 2.24
C HIS A 133 9.01 8.72 3.28
N LEU A 134 9.19 7.61 4.01
CA LEU A 134 8.36 7.12 5.12
C LEU A 134 9.27 6.93 6.35
N GLY A 135 9.30 7.90 7.25
CA GLY A 135 10.29 7.95 8.32
C GLY A 135 11.71 8.03 7.75
N SER A 136 12.58 7.11 8.16
CA SER A 136 13.93 6.92 7.63
C SER A 136 13.99 6.14 6.32
N CYS A 137 12.88 5.53 5.89
CA CYS A 137 12.83 4.67 4.71
C CYS A 137 12.50 5.46 3.44
N THR A 138 13.13 5.07 2.33
CA THR A 138 12.91 5.70 1.02
C THR A 138 12.57 4.65 -0.02
N TYR A 139 11.51 4.89 -0.78
CA TYR A 139 11.00 3.97 -1.80
C TYR A 139 10.85 4.65 -3.15
N ASN A 140 11.29 3.97 -4.21
CA ASN A 140 10.94 4.35 -5.56
C ASN A 140 9.46 4.01 -5.82
N VAL A 141 8.72 4.97 -6.38
CA VAL A 141 7.31 4.81 -6.71
C VAL A 141 7.06 5.18 -8.17
N LEU A 142 6.10 4.50 -8.79
CA LEU A 142 5.49 4.92 -10.04
C LEU A 142 4.47 6.02 -9.74
N VAL A 143 4.50 7.07 -10.55
CA VAL A 143 3.47 8.12 -10.54
C VAL A 143 2.36 7.70 -11.51
N VAL A 144 1.22 7.28 -10.97
CA VAL A 144 0.10 6.72 -11.75
C VAL A 144 -1.08 7.67 -11.73
N ARG A 145 -1.38 8.33 -12.85
CA ARG A 145 -2.59 9.12 -13.00
C ARG A 145 -3.78 8.19 -13.24
N ASN A 146 -4.80 8.34 -12.41
CA ASN A 146 -6.07 7.62 -12.48
C ASN A 146 -7.16 8.58 -12.94
N ARG A 147 -7.91 8.19 -13.96
CA ARG A 147 -9.10 8.91 -14.43
C ARG A 147 -10.29 7.98 -14.48
N PHE A 148 -11.36 8.35 -13.78
CA PHE A 148 -12.58 7.57 -13.68
C PHE A 148 -13.63 8.17 -14.59
N LEU A 149 -14.15 7.37 -15.52
CA LEU A 149 -15.20 7.75 -16.45
C LEU A 149 -16.47 6.96 -16.13
N ASN A 150 -17.64 7.61 -16.24
CA ASN A 150 -18.93 6.93 -16.18
C ASN A 150 -19.21 6.15 -17.49
N GLY A 151 -20.36 5.48 -17.57
CA GLY A 151 -20.80 4.75 -18.76
C GLY A 151 -20.94 5.60 -20.03
N ASP A 152 -21.07 6.92 -19.91
CA ASP A 152 -21.14 7.87 -21.04
C ASP A 152 -19.76 8.42 -21.44
N GLY A 153 -18.68 7.95 -20.80
CA GLY A 153 -17.32 8.44 -21.02
C GLY A 153 -17.01 9.78 -20.36
N LYS A 154 -17.91 10.31 -19.52
CA LYS A 154 -17.69 11.56 -18.78
C LYS A 154 -16.82 11.33 -17.55
N THR A 155 -15.82 12.19 -17.36
CA THR A 155 -14.97 12.16 -16.16
C THR A 155 -15.76 12.44 -14.90
N MET A 156 -15.69 11.51 -13.96
CA MET A 156 -16.28 11.60 -12.62
C MET A 156 -15.27 12.13 -11.61
N SER A 157 -14.03 11.65 -11.69
CA SER A 157 -12.96 12.03 -10.77
C SER A 157 -11.58 11.69 -11.35
N GLU A 158 -10.56 12.36 -10.84
CA GLU A 158 -9.16 12.09 -11.15
C GLU A 158 -8.32 12.18 -9.88
N HIS A 159 -7.31 11.33 -9.77
CA HIS A 159 -6.29 11.42 -8.72
C HIS A 159 -5.00 10.75 -9.20
N THR A 160 -3.89 11.02 -8.51
CA THR A 160 -2.61 10.34 -8.77
C THR A 160 -2.27 9.42 -7.61
N ASP A 161 -1.94 8.16 -7.91
CA ASP A 161 -1.41 7.21 -6.96
C ASP A 161 0.11 7.11 -7.07
N LEU A 162 0.78 7.13 -5.92
CA LEU A 162 2.22 6.88 -5.79
C LEU A 162 2.42 5.43 -5.37
N TYR A 163 2.55 4.56 -6.37
CA TYR A 163 2.59 3.11 -6.20
C TYR A 163 4.02 2.61 -6.09
N SER A 164 4.38 1.91 -5.02
CA SER A 164 5.68 1.25 -4.90
C SER A 164 5.59 -0.16 -5.50
N PRO A 165 6.27 -0.45 -6.63
CA PRO A 165 6.34 -1.82 -7.15
C PRO A 165 7.08 -2.75 -6.20
N GLU A 166 8.03 -2.22 -5.42
CA GLU A 166 8.81 -2.98 -4.44
C GLU A 166 7.92 -3.50 -3.30
N LEU A 167 7.07 -2.64 -2.73
CA LEU A 167 6.16 -3.01 -1.66
C LEU A 167 4.82 -3.58 -2.17
N GLY A 168 4.55 -3.46 -3.47
CA GLY A 168 3.29 -3.86 -4.07
C GLY A 168 2.10 -3.09 -3.52
N PHE A 169 2.25 -1.80 -3.18
CA PHE A 169 1.21 -1.00 -2.53
C PHE A 169 1.32 0.51 -2.82
N VAL A 170 0.19 1.23 -2.75
CA VAL A 170 0.13 2.69 -2.89
C VAL A 170 0.52 3.39 -1.58
N LEU A 171 1.59 4.20 -1.62
CA LEU A 171 2.15 4.89 -0.45
C LEU A 171 1.65 6.32 -0.26
N ALA A 172 1.07 6.90 -1.32
CA ALA A 172 0.47 8.21 -1.28
C ALA A 172 -0.54 8.41 -2.41
N LYS A 173 -1.44 9.36 -2.19
CA LYS A 173 -2.38 9.84 -3.19
C LYS A 173 -2.25 11.35 -3.33
N ARG A 174 -2.33 11.85 -4.55
CA ARG A 174 -2.38 13.29 -4.83
C ARG A 174 -3.70 13.64 -5.46
N TYR A 175 -4.31 14.71 -4.96
CA TYR A 175 -5.56 15.25 -5.45
C TYR A 175 -5.32 16.67 -5.97
N GLU A 176 -5.82 16.95 -7.16
CA GLU A 176 -5.85 18.32 -7.67
C GLU A 176 -7.02 19.05 -7.01
N GLU A 177 -6.72 20.18 -6.38
CA GLU A 177 -7.71 21.03 -5.74
C GLU A 177 -8.18 22.13 -6.69
N LYS A 178 -9.30 22.74 -6.36
CA LYS A 178 -9.78 23.93 -7.08
C LYS A 178 -8.74 25.04 -6.98
N GLY A 179 -8.30 25.58 -8.12
CA GLY A 179 -7.27 26.62 -8.18
C GLY A 179 -5.87 26.10 -8.52
N GLY A 180 -5.70 24.81 -8.81
CA GLY A 180 -4.45 24.24 -9.33
C GLY A 180 -3.42 23.88 -8.25
N SER A 181 -3.77 24.02 -6.96
CA SER A 181 -2.98 23.44 -5.88
C SER A 181 -3.18 21.93 -5.81
N GLN A 182 -2.22 21.22 -5.20
CA GLN A 182 -2.24 19.78 -5.09
C GLN A 182 -2.12 19.35 -3.63
N THR A 183 -3.10 18.57 -3.15
CA THR A 183 -3.04 17.95 -1.83
C THR A 183 -2.41 16.59 -1.94
N THR A 184 -1.33 16.34 -1.18
CA THR A 184 -0.71 15.02 -1.08
C THR A 184 -1.07 14.37 0.25
N ILE A 185 -1.75 13.22 0.18
CA ILE A 185 -2.05 12.36 1.32
C ILE A 185 -1.03 11.22 1.31
N LYS A 186 -0.06 11.28 2.22
CA LYS A 186 1.06 10.34 2.30
C LYS A 186 1.11 9.68 3.68
N TYR A 187 1.49 8.41 3.74
CA TYR A 187 1.91 7.79 4.99
C TYR A 187 3.16 8.45 5.57
N GLN A 188 3.33 8.39 6.88
CA GLN A 188 4.39 9.07 7.62
C GLN A 188 5.52 8.12 7.98
N SER A 189 5.21 6.88 8.32
CA SER A 189 6.18 5.85 8.68
C SER A 189 5.74 4.48 8.16
N ILE A 190 6.71 3.56 8.13
CA ILE A 190 6.52 2.16 7.80
C ILE A 190 7.32 1.31 8.79
N LYS A 191 6.81 0.13 9.12
CA LYS A 191 7.57 -0.90 9.84
C LYS A 191 7.20 -2.29 9.35
N PRO A 192 8.10 -3.29 9.46
CA PRO A 192 7.76 -4.67 9.16
C PRO A 192 6.62 -5.16 10.05
N LEU A 193 5.75 -5.98 9.48
CA LEU A 193 4.89 -6.83 10.28
C LEU A 193 5.79 -7.99 10.68
N GLY A 194 6.06 -8.16 11.98
CA GLY A 194 6.85 -9.29 12.47
C GLY A 194 6.25 -10.62 12.01
N ARG A 195 6.94 -11.75 12.20
CA ARG A 195 6.38 -13.07 11.86
C ARG A 195 5.07 -13.29 12.62
N VAL A 196 3.94 -13.08 11.97
CA VAL A 196 2.62 -13.47 12.45
C VAL A 196 2.07 -14.49 11.47
N SER A 197 1.46 -15.56 12.00
CA SER A 197 0.90 -16.67 11.23
C SER A 197 0.00 -16.17 10.08
N PRO A 198 0.05 -16.81 8.89
CA PRO A 198 -0.90 -16.53 7.83
C PRO A 198 -2.34 -16.73 8.33
N LEU A 199 -3.23 -15.84 7.88
CA LEU A 199 -4.69 -15.95 8.08
C LEU A 199 -5.25 -17.18 7.35
#